data_AF-A0A7V9HUW6-F1
#
_entry.id   AF-A0A7V9HUW6-F1
#
_cell.length_a   1.000
_cell.length_b   1.000
_cell.length_c   1.000
_cell.angle_alpha   90.00
_cell.angle_beta   90.00
_cell.angle_gamma   90.00
#
_symmetry.space_group_name_H-M   'P 1'
#
loop_
_entity.id
_entity.type
_entity.pdbx_description
1 polymer ?
#
loop_
_entity_poly.entity_id
_entity_poly.type
_entity_poly.pdbx_seq_one_letter_code
_entity_poly.pdbx_strand_id
1 'polypeptide(L)' 'ESRGAHFKPDFPDRDDEKFLKTTIAEYSGEGPVISYEAVDVSLITPRKRDYSKAKKDAAKA' A
#
# COMPACT_ATOMS: atom_id res chain seq x y z
N GLU A 1 1.00 3.73 -8.00
CA GLU A 1 -0.06 2.96 -7.35
C GLU A 1 -0.76 3.78 -6.28
N SER A 2 -1.92 3.32 -5.82
CA SER A 2 -2.59 3.81 -4.62
C SER A 2 -2.72 2.70 -3.59
N ARG A 3 -2.22 2.92 -2.36
CA ARG A 3 -2.25 1.94 -1.28
C ARG A 3 -2.44 2.62 0.08
N GLY A 4 -3.47 2.20 0.81
CA GLY A 4 -3.77 2.74 2.14
C GLY A 4 -4.12 4.23 2.08
N ALA A 5 -3.35 5.06 2.78
CA ALA A 5 -3.52 6.52 2.78
C ALA A 5 -2.82 7.22 1.59
N HIS A 6 -1.93 6.52 0.88
CA HIS A 6 -1.28 7.07 -0.30
C HIS A 6 -2.18 6.88 -1.53
N PHE A 7 -2.73 7.99 -2.04
CA PHE A 7 -3.59 8.02 -3.22
C PHE A 7 -2.98 8.87 -4.32
N LYS A 8 -2.87 8.31 -5.53
CA LYS A 8 -2.35 8.98 -6.72
C LYS A 8 -3.42 8.92 -7.81
N PRO A 9 -4.00 10.05 -8.26
CA PRO A 9 -5.07 10.06 -9.26
C PRO A 9 -4.70 9.38 -10.58
N ASP A 10 -3.44 9.51 -11.01
CA ASP A 10 -2.91 8.88 -12.23
C ASP A 10 -2.78 7.35 -12.10
N PHE A 11 -2.76 6.83 -10.86
CA PHE A 11 -2.63 5.41 -10.54
C PHE A 11 -3.59 5.04 -9.39
N PRO A 12 -4.91 5.01 -9.65
CA PRO A 12 -5.93 4.89 -8.60
C PRO A 12 -5.98 3.50 -7.96
N ASP A 13 -5.45 2.49 -8.65
CA ASP A 13 -5.45 1.10 -8.20
C ASP A 13 -4.17 0.72 -7.45
N ARG A 14 -4.30 -0.32 -6.62
CA ARG A 14 -3.19 -0.97 -5.92
C ARG A 14 -2.43 -1.88 -6.87
N ASP A 15 -1.10 -1.78 -6.88
CA ASP A 15 -0.23 -2.57 -7.75
C ASP A 15 0.69 -3.46 -6.89
N ASP A 16 0.25 -4.70 -6.68
CA ASP A 16 1.03 -5.66 -5.90
C ASP A 16 2.19 -6.27 -6.72
N GLU A 17 2.14 -6.23 -8.05
CA GLU A 17 3.20 -6.81 -8.90
C GLU A 17 4.47 -5.95 -8.87
N LYS A 18 4.32 -4.61 -8.97
CA LYS A 18 5.46 -3.69 -9.06
C LYS A 18 5.80 -3.02 -7.76
N PHE A 19 4.84 -2.90 -6.84
CA PHE A 19 4.97 -2.06 -5.66
C PHE A 19 4.65 -2.77 -4.34
N LEU A 20 4.54 -4.11 -4.27
CA LEU A 20 4.50 -4.83 -2.99
C LEU A 20 5.87 -4.82 -2.29
N LYS A 21 6.31 -3.62 -1.91
CA LYS A 21 7.62 -3.31 -1.35
C LYS A 21 7.53 -2.09 -0.43
N THR A 22 8.41 -2.04 0.54
CA THR A 22 8.58 -0.91 1.44
C THR A 22 9.56 0.07 0.82
N THR A 23 9.17 1.34 0.70
CA THR A 23 10.07 2.41 0.28
C THR A 23 10.95 2.81 1.46
N ILE A 24 12.26 2.78 1.28
CA ILE A 24 13.26 3.24 2.25
C ILE A 24 13.90 4.49 1.66
N ALA A 25 13.95 5.56 2.45
CA ALA A 25 14.61 6.80 2.05
C ALA A 25 15.76 7.07 3.00
N GLU A 26 16.98 7.11 2.46
CA GLU A 26 18.19 7.45 3.18
C GLU A 26 18.60 8.88 2.87
N TYR A 27 19.03 9.62 3.88
CA TYR A 27 19.54 10.95 3.69
C TYR A 27 20.96 10.91 3.11
N SER A 28 21.21 11.63 2.02
CA SER A 28 22.55 11.91 1.52
C SER A 28 22.72 13.42 1.30
N GLY A 29 23.98 13.88 1.27
CA GLY A 29 24.30 15.30 1.05
C GLY A 29 23.82 15.84 -0.31
N GLU A 30 23.55 14.97 -1.28
CA GLU A 30 23.07 15.34 -2.62
C GLU A 30 21.54 15.19 -2.76
N GLY A 31 20.86 14.58 -1.77
CA GLY A 31 19.41 14.35 -1.78
C GLY A 31 19.00 13.01 -1.14
N PRO A 32 17.70 12.70 -1.09
CA PRO A 32 17.24 11.41 -0.58
C PRO A 32 17.57 10.28 -1.56
N VAL A 33 18.26 9.25 -1.08
CA VAL A 33 18.47 8.00 -1.82
C VAL A 33 17.30 7.08 -1.52
N ILE A 34 16.52 6.75 -2.56
CA ILE A 34 15.35 5.88 -2.42
C ILE A 34 15.73 4.46 -2.82
N SER A 35 15.51 3.52 -1.91
CA SER A 35 15.61 2.09 -2.16
C SER A 35 14.27 1.41 -1.83
N TYR A 36 14.15 0.13 -2.19
CA TYR A 36 12.93 -0.64 -1.97
C TYR A 36 13.27 -2.03 -1.43
N GLU A 37 12.51 -2.47 -0.44
CA GLU A 37 12.62 -3.81 0.15
C GLU A 37 11.32 -4.59 -0.07
N ALA A 38 11.40 -5.86 -0.49
CA ALA A 38 10.22 -6.67 -0.72
C ALA A 38 9.47 -6.97 0.59
N VAL A 39 8.14 -6.96 0.55
CA VAL A 39 7.33 -7.35 1.71
C VAL A 39 7.23 -8.88 1.76
N ASP A 40 7.57 -9.48 2.91
CA ASP A 40 7.34 -10.90 3.14
C ASP A 40 5.83 -11.18 3.29
N VAL A 41 5.33 -12.04 2.41
CA VAL A 41 3.93 -12.48 2.35
C VAL A 41 3.77 -13.98 2.55
N SER A 42 4.81 -14.65 3.05
CA SER A 42 4.83 -16.09 3.29
C SER A 42 3.69 -16.57 4.21
N LEU A 43 3.34 -15.77 5.22
CA LEU A 43 2.31 -16.12 6.20
C LEU A 43 0.88 -15.79 5.74
N ILE A 44 0.71 -14.70 4.99
CA ILE A 44 -0.61 -14.20 4.58
C ILE A 44 -0.52 -13.64 3.17
N THR A 45 -1.35 -14.18 2.28
CA THR A 45 -1.42 -13.71 0.90
C THR A 45 -2.12 -12.33 0.81
N PRO A 46 -1.61 -11.40 -0.03
CA PRO A 46 -2.24 -10.12 -0.24
C PRO A 46 -3.67 -10.26 -0.77
N ARG A 47 -4.61 -9.57 -0.15
CA ARG A 47 -6.01 -9.49 -0.60
C ARG A 47 -6.45 -8.05 -0.72
N LYS A 48 -7.40 -7.78 -1.62
CA LYS A 48 -8.00 -6.46 -1.78
C LYS A 48 -8.67 -6.04 -0.45
N ARG A 49 -8.28 -4.88 0.08
CA ARG A 49 -8.93 -4.29 1.26
C ARG A 49 -10.08 -3.41 0.78
N ASP A 50 -11.30 -3.88 1.00
CA ASP A 50 -12.53 -3.15 0.70
C ASP A 50 -13.20 -2.72 2.01
N TYR A 51 -13.22 -1.42 2.26
CA TYR A 51 -13.84 -0.84 3.46
C TYR A 51 -15.32 -0.48 3.26
N SER A 52 -15.86 -0.59 2.05
CA SER A 52 -17.26 -0.25 1.76
C SER A 52 -18.26 -1.17 2.48
N LYS A 53 -17.82 -2.40 2.82
CA LYS A 53 -18.67 -3.42 3.46
C LYS A 53 -18.78 -3.28 4.99
N ALA A 54 -17.83 -2.62 5.66
CA ALA A 54 -17.84 -2.47 7.12
C ALA A 54 -18.99 -1.57 7.63
N LYS A 55 -19.64 -0.80 6.76
CA LYS A 55 -20.76 0.07 7.13
C LYS A 55 -22.12 -0.64 7.19
N LYS A 56 -22.23 -1.91 6.76
CA LYS A 56 -23.52 -2.62 6.70
C LYS A 56 -23.95 -3.28 8.02
N ASP A 57 -23.03 -3.58 8.92
CA ASP A 57 -23.34 -4.29 10.17
C ASP A 57 -23.66 -3.34 11.35
N ALA A 58 -23.31 -2.06 11.25
CA ALA A 58 -23.62 -1.05 12.27
C ALA A 58 -25.05 -0.47 12.17
N ALA A 59 -25.82 -0.84 11.15
CA ALA A 59 -27.19 -0.34 10.91
C ALA A 59 -28.29 -1.35 11.31
N LYS A 60 -27.93 -2.46 11.96
CA LYS A 60 -28.86 -3.42 12.58
C LYS A 60 -28.54 -3.56 14.06
N ALA A 61 -28.90 -2.56 14.84
CA ALA A 61 -29.08 -2.64 16.29
C ALA A 61 -30.22 -1.70 16.67
#